data_AF-A0A8S9FE58-F1
#
_entry.id   AF-A0A8S9FE58-F1
#
_cell.length_a   1.000
_cell.length_b   1.000
_cell.length_c   1.000
_cell.angle_alpha   90.00
_cell.angle_beta   90.00
_cell.angle_gamma   90.00
#
_symmetry.space_group_name_H-M   'P 1'
#
loop_
_entity.id
_entity.type
_entity.pdbx_description
1 polymer ?
#
loop_
_entity_poly.entity_id
_entity_poly.type
_entity_poly.pdbx_seq_one_letter_code
_entity_poly.pdbx_strand_id
1 'polypeptide(L)' 'MIHTKIVGVFAVALWSWITMVDARFIGGRGVEKYVTFGQNYVVKWGQGHISTLHSGKEVDLYMDQSSG' A
#
# COMPACT_ATOMS: atom_id res chain seq x y z
N MET A 1 -29.61 11.26 39.62
CA MET A 1 -29.94 10.67 38.31
C MET A 1 -29.33 11.42 37.11
N ILE A 2 -28.24 12.20 37.30
CA ILE A 2 -27.57 12.95 36.22
C ILE A 2 -26.21 12.32 35.88
N HIS A 3 -25.51 11.76 36.88
CA HIS A 3 -24.22 11.08 36.69
C HIS A 3 -24.28 9.87 35.75
N THR A 4 -25.32 9.06 35.80
CA THR A 4 -25.45 7.86 34.95
C THR A 4 -25.59 8.21 33.46
N LYS A 5 -26.21 9.36 33.14
CA LYS A 5 -26.41 9.83 31.76
C LYS A 5 -25.10 10.34 31.15
N ILE A 6 -24.28 11.03 31.94
CA ILE A 6 -22.98 11.57 31.52
C ILE A 6 -21.99 10.43 31.24
N VAL A 7 -21.93 9.42 32.11
CA VAL A 7 -21.05 8.25 31.92
C VAL A 7 -21.42 7.47 30.65
N GLY A 8 -22.71 7.33 30.34
CA GLY A 8 -23.17 6.68 29.11
C GLY A 8 -22.73 7.42 27.84
N VAL A 9 -22.74 8.75 27.85
CA VAL A 9 -22.30 9.56 26.70
C VAL A 9 -20.79 9.41 26.46
N PHE A 10 -19.98 9.40 27.52
CA PHE A 10 -18.54 9.17 27.39
C PHE A 10 -18.20 7.78 26.86
N ALA A 11 -18.94 6.76 27.30
CA ALA A 11 -18.75 5.39 26.81
C ALA A 11 -19.05 5.26 25.32
N VAL A 12 -20.14 5.86 24.83
CA VAL A 12 -20.49 5.85 23.40
C VAL A 12 -19.46 6.62 22.58
N ALA A 13 -19.02 7.79 23.05
CA ALA A 13 -17.99 8.57 22.36
C ALA A 13 -16.65 7.83 22.29
N LEU A 14 -16.26 7.14 23.36
CA LEU A 14 -15.05 6.31 23.38
C LEU A 14 -15.16 5.15 22.40
N TRP A 15 -16.30 4.46 22.36
CA TRP A 15 -16.52 3.36 21.41
C TRP A 15 -16.50 3.87 19.97
N SER A 16 -17.16 4.98 19.66
CA SER A 16 -17.12 5.58 18.32
C SER A 16 -15.70 6.00 17.91
N TRP A 17 -14.87 6.47 18.84
CA TRP A 17 -13.48 6.83 18.53
C TRP A 17 -12.65 5.58 18.23
N ILE A 18 -12.76 4.53 19.04
CA ILE A 18 -12.04 3.27 18.83
C ILE A 18 -12.41 2.67 17.46
N THR A 19 -13.70 2.61 17.11
CA THR A 19 -14.13 2.06 15.81
C THR A 19 -13.69 2.92 14.64
N MET A 20 -13.62 4.25 14.79
CA MET A 20 -13.07 5.13 13.74
C MET A 20 -11.56 4.95 13.53
N VAL A 21 -10.79 4.68 14.59
CA VAL A 21 -9.35 4.39 14.48
C VAL A 21 -9.14 3.06 13.78
N ASP A 22 -9.90 2.03 14.15
CA ASP A 22 -9.84 0.71 13.54
C ASP A 22 -10.25 0.74 12.06
N ALA A 23 -11.32 1.47 11.73
CA ALA A 23 -11.75 1.70 10.35
C ALA A 23 -10.74 2.50 9.52
N ARG A 24 -9.92 3.38 10.12
CA ARG A 24 -8.81 4.06 9.41
C ARG A 24 -7.63 3.12 9.17
N PHE A 25 -7.43 2.13 10.02
CA PHE A 25 -6.40 1.10 9.84
C PHE A 25 -6.80 0.04 8.80
N ILE A 26 -8.06 -0.41 8.83
CA ILE A 26 -8.59 -1.43 7.91
C ILE A 26 -9.00 -0.81 6.57
N GLY A 27 -9.51 0.42 6.59
CA GLY A 27 -9.78 1.24 5.41
C GLY A 27 -8.52 1.84 4.79
N GLY A 28 -7.37 1.17 4.98
CA GLY A 28 -6.23 1.29 4.09
C GLY A 28 -6.70 0.97 2.68
N ARG A 29 -7.22 2.01 1.99
CA ARG A 29 -6.85 2.27 0.60
C ARG A 29 -5.40 1.90 0.54
N GLY A 30 -5.12 0.73 -0.05
CA GLY A 30 -3.77 0.18 -0.12
C GLY A 30 -2.91 1.35 -0.51
N VAL A 31 -2.06 1.80 0.42
CA VAL A 31 -1.03 2.77 0.09
C VAL A 31 -0.38 2.09 -1.09
N GLU A 32 -0.52 2.64 -2.30
CA GLU A 32 0.19 2.15 -3.46
C GLU A 32 1.65 2.29 -3.06
N LYS A 33 2.17 1.21 -2.48
CA LYS A 33 3.51 1.18 -1.96
C LYS A 33 4.32 1.34 -3.22
N TYR A 34 5.03 2.46 -3.34
CA TYR A 34 5.91 2.72 -4.46
C TYR A 34 6.97 1.61 -4.48
N VAL A 35 6.63 0.50 -5.12
CA VAL A 35 7.46 -0.67 -5.28
C VAL A 35 8.23 -0.51 -6.56
N THR A 36 9.49 -0.95 -6.53
CA THR A 36 10.36 -0.94 -7.70
C THR A 36 10.49 -2.37 -8.20
N PHE A 37 10.75 -2.52 -9.50
CA PHE A 37 10.93 -3.80 -10.15
C PHE A 37 11.97 -4.68 -9.42
N GLY A 38 13.12 -4.10 -9.05
CA GLY A 38 14.20 -4.81 -8.36
C GLY A 38 13.88 -5.26 -6.92
N GLN A 39 12.77 -4.82 -6.32
CA GLN A 39 12.37 -5.28 -4.99
C GLN A 39 11.64 -6.62 -5.02
N ASN A 40 10.94 -6.93 -6.12
CA ASN A 40 10.03 -8.08 -6.18
C ASN A 40 10.35 -9.04 -7.33
N TYR A 41 11.15 -8.62 -8.31
CA TYR A 41 11.42 -9.38 -9.51
C TYR A 41 12.92 -9.53 -9.75
N VAL A 42 13.28 -10.67 -10.32
CA VAL A 42 14.64 -10.99 -10.77
C VAL A 42 14.55 -11.35 -12.24
N VAL A 43 15.44 -10.75 -13.02
CA VAL A 43 15.58 -11.05 -14.45
C VAL A 43 16.13 -12.46 -14.62
N LYS A 44 15.46 -13.29 -15.44
CA LYS A 44 15.91 -14.67 -15.73
C LYS A 44 16.68 -14.80 -17.04
N TRP A 45 16.41 -13.93 -18.01
CA TRP A 45 16.97 -13.97 -19.35
C TRP A 45 16.99 -12.56 -19.94
N GLY A 46 17.88 -12.33 -20.92
CA GLY A 46 17.88 -11.07 -21.67
C GLY A 46 18.23 -9.85 -20.83
N GLN A 47 19.20 -9.94 -19.91
CA GLN A 47 19.57 -8.80 -19.04
C GLN A 47 19.91 -7.53 -19.84
N GLY A 48 20.50 -7.70 -21.04
CA GLY A 48 20.78 -6.59 -21.95
C GLY A 48 19.50 -5.91 -22.47
N HIS A 49 18.38 -6.63 -22.54
CA HIS A 49 17.11 -6.23 -23.14
C HIS A 49 16.12 -5.59 -22.17
N ILE A 50 16.58 -5.26 -20.96
CA ILE A 50 15.76 -4.71 -19.89
C ILE A 50 16.36 -3.39 -19.42
N SER A 51 15.54 -2.35 -19.43
CA SER A 51 15.88 -1.04 -18.87
C SER A 51 14.88 -0.66 -17.79
N THR A 52 15.35 0.03 -16.75
CA THR A 52 14.48 0.52 -15.68
C THR A 52 14.52 2.05 -15.61
N LEU A 53 13.35 2.69 -15.63
CA LEU A 53 13.21 4.14 -15.54
C LEU A 53 12.55 4.54 -14.23
N HIS A 54 12.56 5.86 -13.95
CA HIS A 54 11.90 6.44 -12.78
C HIS A 54 12.29 5.76 -11.45
N SER A 55 13.59 5.45 -11.30
CA SER A 55 14.14 4.70 -10.16
C SER A 55 13.55 3.29 -10.00
N GLY A 56 13.31 2.59 -11.10
CA GLY A 56 12.81 1.22 -11.09
C GLY A 56 11.29 1.08 -10.98
N LYS A 57 10.55 2.19 -11.11
CA LYS A 57 9.07 2.18 -11.13
C LYS A 57 8.50 1.79 -12.48
N GLU A 58 9.28 1.99 -13.53
CA GLU A 58 8.93 1.63 -14.89
C GLU A 58 10.01 0.70 -15.45
N VAL A 59 9.57 -0.29 -16.22
CA VAL A 59 10.44 -1.28 -16.85
C VAL A 59 10.11 -1.32 -18.33
N ASP A 60 11.15 -1.17 -19.14
CA ASP A 60 11.08 -1.35 -20.59
C ASP A 60 11.73 -2.68 -20.94
N LEU A 61 11.01 -3.48 -21.73
CA LEU A 61 11.49 -4.71 -22.34
C LEU A 61 11.56 -4.49 -23.85
N TYR A 62 12.68 -4.83 -24.47
CA TYR A 62 12.84 -4.68 -25.91
C TYR A 62 13.42 -5.94 -26.54
N MET A 63 12.95 -6.27 -27.73
CA MET A 63 13.32 -7.50 -28.42
C MET A 63 13.96 -7.16 -29.76
N ASP A 64 14.99 -7.92 -30.12
CA ASP A 64 15.59 -7.90 -31.45
C ASP A 64 15.83 -9.32 -31.96
N GLN A 65 16.56 -9.44 -33.07
CA GLN A 65 16.84 -10.73 -33.71
C GLN A 65 17.76 -11.64 -32.87
N SER A 66 18.45 -11.10 -31.87
CA SER A 66 19.38 -11.83 -31.00
C SER A 66 18.73 -12.36 -29.73
N SER A 67 17.74 -11.64 -29.19
CA SER A 67 16.96 -12.06 -28.00
C SER A 67 15.72 -11.21 -27.79
N GLY A 68 14.76 -11.79 -27.05
CA GLY A 68 13.74 -11.04 -26.30
C GLY A 68 13.98 -11.09 -24.81
#